data_AF-A0A8H3QK99-F1
#
_entry.id   AF-A0A8H3QK99-F1
#
_cell.length_a   1.000
_cell.length_b   1.000
_cell.length_c   1.000
_cell.angle_alpha   90.00
_cell.angle_beta   90.00
_cell.angle_gamma   90.00
#
_symmetry.space_group_name_H-M   'P 1'
#
loop_
_entity.id
_entity.type
_entity.pdbx_description
1 polymer ?
#
loop_
_entity_poly.entity_id
_entity_poly.type
_entity_poly.pdbx_seq_one_letter_code
_entity_poly.pdbx_strand_id
1 'polypeptide(L)'
;MTLLVQTTYGVGQFGTKSQDGKDAASARYISVTVPSLTRLIFHPQDDILLTYCNDDGQIVEPEWYLPIISMILVNGTGVSEPVIVHIFQIIIHKILSIT
;
A
#
# COMPACT_ATOMS: atom_id res chain seq x y z
N MET A 1 -8.88 -4.16 -15.08
CA MET A 1 -8.56 -2.75 -14.80
C MET A 1 -7.17 -2.80 -14.20
N THR A 2 -6.16 -2.50 -15.01
CA THR A 2 -4.74 -2.61 -14.63
C THR A 2 -4.51 -1.63 -13.48
N LEU A 3 -4.14 -2.14 -12.30
CA LEU A 3 -3.86 -1.33 -11.11
C LEU A 3 -2.76 -0.31 -11.47
N LEU A 4 -3.05 0.97 -11.19
CA LEU A 4 -2.27 2.11 -11.66
C LEU A 4 -0.82 2.12 -11.14
N VAL A 5 -0.54 1.53 -9.98
CA VAL A 5 0.81 1.11 -9.55
C VAL A 5 0.71 -0.17 -8.72
N GLN A 6 1.24 -1.28 -9.24
CA GLN A 6 1.28 -2.55 -8.51
C GLN A 6 2.49 -2.59 -7.57
N THR A 7 2.26 -2.45 -6.26
CA THR A 7 3.28 -2.58 -5.19
C THR A 7 3.79 -4.03 -5.05
N THR A 8 3.11 -4.99 -5.66
CA THR A 8 3.51 -6.39 -5.73
C THR A 8 3.29 -6.92 -7.14
N TYR A 9 4.21 -7.78 -7.58
CA TYR A 9 4.15 -8.47 -8.86
C TYR A 9 3.73 -9.93 -8.64
N GLY A 10 2.67 -10.35 -9.34
CA GLY A 10 2.13 -11.71 -9.25
C GLY A 10 2.65 -12.60 -10.37
N VAL A 11 3.08 -13.82 -10.02
CA VAL A 11 3.41 -14.90 -10.96
C VAL A 11 2.31 -15.97 -10.87
N GLY A 12 1.58 -16.17 -11.97
CA GLY A 12 0.43 -17.07 -12.04
C GLY A 12 -0.86 -16.37 -12.46
N GLN A 13 -2.00 -17.02 -12.26
CA GLN A 13 -3.32 -16.50 -12.66
C GLN A 13 -3.96 -15.68 -11.52
N PHE A 14 -3.79 -14.36 -11.55
CA PHE A 14 -4.37 -13.41 -10.58
C PHE A 14 -5.77 -12.90 -10.98
N GLY A 15 -6.42 -13.60 -11.91
CA GLY A 15 -7.74 -13.25 -12.43
C GLY A 15 -7.68 -12.33 -13.65
N THR A 16 -8.73 -12.37 -14.46
CA THR A 16 -8.83 -11.63 -15.72
C THR A 16 -9.87 -10.53 -15.63
N LYS A 17 -9.71 -9.50 -16.47
CA LYS A 17 -10.71 -8.44 -16.59
C LYS A 17 -12.07 -8.98 -17.03
N SER A 18 -12.11 -10.02 -17.86
CA SER A 18 -13.35 -10.61 -18.40
C SER A 18 -14.25 -11.23 -17.34
N GLN A 19 -13.69 -11.62 -16.20
CA GLN A 19 -14.42 -12.27 -15.10
C GLN A 19 -14.33 -11.45 -13.81
N ASP A 20 -13.97 -10.17 -13.92
CA ASP A 20 -13.75 -9.26 -12.78
C ASP A 20 -12.85 -9.88 -11.68
N GLY A 21 -11.85 -10.66 -12.08
CA GLY A 21 -10.91 -11.32 -11.17
C GLY A 21 -11.43 -12.56 -10.43
N LYS A 22 -12.67 -13.01 -10.67
CA LYS A 22 -13.25 -14.20 -10.00
C LYS A 22 -12.63 -15.52 -10.43
N ASP A 23 -11.87 -15.51 -11.51
CA ASP A 23 -11.13 -16.64 -12.08
C ASP A 23 -9.66 -16.71 -11.60
N ALA A 24 -9.35 -16.07 -10.47
CA ALA A 24 -8.04 -16.20 -9.82
C ALA A 24 -7.79 -17.67 -9.40
N ALA A 25 -6.57 -18.14 -9.63
CA ALA A 25 -6.16 -19.47 -9.19
C ALA A 25 -6.02 -19.53 -7.66
N SER A 26 -6.08 -20.75 -7.12
CA SER A 26 -5.90 -20.97 -5.68
C SER A 26 -4.55 -20.42 -5.19
N ALA A 27 -4.52 -19.84 -3.99
CA ALA A 27 -3.34 -19.20 -3.38
C ALA A 27 -2.08 -20.08 -3.41
N ARG A 28 -2.23 -21.41 -3.34
CA ARG A 28 -1.11 -22.38 -3.42
C ARG A 28 -0.42 -22.46 -4.78
N TYR A 29 -1.04 -21.95 -5.85
CA TYR A 29 -0.54 -22.02 -7.23
C TYR A 29 -0.17 -20.64 -7.80
N ILE A 30 -0.24 -19.60 -6.98
CA ILE A 30 0.16 -18.24 -7.35
C ILE A 30 1.28 -17.80 -6.40
N SER A 31 2.23 -17.03 -6.93
CA SER A 31 3.33 -16.48 -6.16
C SER A 31 3.32 -14.96 -6.27
N VAL A 32 3.70 -14.28 -5.19
CA VAL A 32 3.75 -12.82 -5.12
C VAL A 32 5.18 -12.42 -4.76
N THR A 33 5.74 -11.48 -5.51
CA THR A 33 7.07 -10.90 -5.27
C THR A 33 6.95 -9.39 -5.16
N VAL A 34 7.82 -8.78 -4.35
CA VAL A 34 7.89 -7.32 -4.22
C VAL A 34 8.89 -6.78 -5.26
N PRO A 35 8.45 -5.98 -6.24
CA PRO A 35 9.35 -5.35 -7.20
C PRO A 35 10.23 -4.30 -6.52
N SER A 36 11.39 -4.01 -7.10
CA SER A 36 12.29 -2.95 -6.62
C SER A 36 11.62 -1.58 -6.55
N LEU A 37 10.64 -1.32 -7.42
CA LEU A 37 9.81 -0.11 -7.43
C LEU A 37 9.16 0.17 -6.07
N THR A 38 8.77 -0.86 -5.33
CA THR A 38 8.12 -0.69 -4.02
C THR A 38 9.04 -0.01 -3.02
N ARG A 39 10.35 -0.32 -3.04
CA ARG A 39 11.34 0.35 -2.19
C ARG A 39 11.74 1.74 -2.69
N LEU A 40 11.40 2.08 -3.94
CA LEU A 40 11.50 3.46 -4.42
C LEU A 40 10.31 4.29 -3.93
N ILE A 41 9.11 3.70 -3.87
CA ILE A 41 7.91 4.40 -3.39
C ILE A 41 7.95 4.55 -1.86
N PHE A 42 8.39 3.52 -1.14
CA PHE A 42 8.57 3.52 0.31
C PHE A 42 10.06 3.46 0.61
N HIS A 43 10.68 4.63 0.77
CA HIS A 43 12.12 4.74 0.87
C HIS A 43 12.62 4.17 2.21
N PRO A 44 13.64 3.28 2.24
CA PRO A 44 14.09 2.63 3.47
C PRO A 44 14.57 3.58 4.58
N GLN A 45 14.98 4.80 4.22
CA GLN A 45 15.39 5.80 5.23
C GLN A 45 14.21 6.35 6.03
N ASP A 46 13.00 6.29 5.46
CA ASP A 46 11.78 6.78 6.11
C ASP A 46 11.24 5.75 7.11
N ASP A 47 11.72 4.50 7.08
CA ASP A 47 11.32 3.43 8.01
C ASP A 47 11.53 3.84 9.48
N ILE A 48 12.52 4.70 9.77
CA ILE A 48 12.83 5.22 11.11
C ILE A 48 11.76 6.20 11.62
N LEU A 49 11.04 6.86 10.71
CA LEU A 49 10.00 7.83 11.04
C LEU A 49 8.65 7.16 11.35
N LEU A 50 8.53 5.86 11.12
CA LEU A 50 7.28 5.12 11.27
C LEU A 50 7.05 4.74 12.74
N THR A 51 5.82 4.92 13.19
CA THR A 51 5.36 4.42 14.49
C THR A 51 4.95 2.95 14.33
N TYR A 52 5.75 2.04 14.88
CA TYR A 52 5.46 0.61 14.87
C TYR A 52 4.53 0.21 16.02
N CYS A 53 3.55 -0.64 15.71
CA CYS A 53 2.63 -1.18 16.71
C CYS A 53 3.29 -2.34 17.47
N ASN A 54 2.90 -2.51 18.74
CA ASN A 54 3.28 -3.66 19.57
C ASN A 54 2.03 -4.51 19.81
N ASP A 55 2.04 -5.74 19.31
CA ASP A 55 0.97 -6.72 19.47
C ASP A 55 1.53 -7.96 20.20
N ASP A 56 0.97 -8.26 21.37
CA ASP A 56 1.42 -9.36 22.26
C ASP A 56 2.94 -9.42 22.52
N GLY A 57 3.59 -8.25 22.62
CA GLY A 57 5.03 -8.15 22.86
C GLY A 57 5.90 -8.25 21.61
N GLN A 58 5.29 -8.37 20.43
CA GLN A 58 5.98 -8.35 19.14
C GLN A 58 5.76 -7.02 18.42
N ILE A 59 6.83 -6.50 17.84
CA ILE A 59 6.73 -5.33 16.94
C ILE A 59 6.14 -5.84 15.62
N VAL A 60 4.97 -5.33 15.26
CA VAL A 60 4.25 -5.69 14.02
C VAL A 60 4.38 -4.57 12.98
N GLU A 61 3.43 -4.46 12.05
CA GLU A 61 3.42 -3.38 11.06
C GLU A 61 3.22 -1.98 11.68
N PRO A 62 3.70 -0.92 11.01
CA PRO A 62 3.48 0.45 11.46
C PRO A 62 2.04 0.91 11.25
N GLU A 63 1.63 1.93 12.00
CA GLU A 63 0.28 2.53 11.92
C GLU A 63 -0.05 3.03 10.49
N TRP A 64 0.96 3.54 9.80
CA TRP A 64 0.89 3.95 8.40
C TRP A 64 2.27 3.90 7.76
N TYR A 65 2.30 3.72 6.44
CA TYR A 65 3.51 3.92 5.64
C TYR A 65 3.52 5.30 5.00
N LEU A 66 4.72 5.83 4.75
CA LEU A 66 4.92 7.13 4.10
C LEU A 66 5.45 6.92 2.67
N PRO A 67 4.57 6.82 1.66
CA PRO A 67 5.00 6.75 0.28
C PRO A 67 5.41 8.15 -0.22
N ILE A 68 6.38 8.21 -1.14
CA ILE A 68 6.80 9.45 -1.83
C ILE A 68 5.64 10.06 -2.63
N ILE A 69 4.72 9.22 -3.13
CA ILE A 69 3.51 9.64 -3.85
C ILE A 69 2.26 9.19 -3.11
N SER A 70 1.16 9.93 -3.23
CA SER A 70 -0.10 9.57 -2.58
C SER A 70 -0.72 8.30 -3.18
N MET A 71 -0.40 7.14 -2.59
CA MET A 71 -0.87 5.83 -3.07
C MET A 71 -2.40 5.66 -3.02
N ILE A 72 -3.07 6.44 -2.16
CA ILE A 72 -4.54 6.46 -2.06
C ILE A 72 -5.16 7.00 -3.36
N LEU A 73 -4.58 8.05 -3.94
CA LEU A 73 -5.04 8.62 -5.21
C LEU A 73 -4.69 7.73 -6.40
N VAL A 74 -3.54 7.05 -6.32
CA VAL A 74 -3.05 6.19 -7.40
C VAL A 74 -3.89 4.91 -7.53
N ASN A 75 -4.09 4.19 -6.43
CA ASN A 75 -4.75 2.88 -6.49
C ASN A 75 -6.27 2.94 -6.36
N GLY A 76 -6.82 4.12 -6.01
CA GLY A 76 -8.21 4.24 -5.61
C GLY A 76 -8.47 3.52 -4.29
N THR A 77 -9.55 3.90 -3.62
CA THR A 77 -9.92 3.33 -2.34
C THR A 77 -11.43 3.18 -2.26
N GLY A 78 -11.88 2.13 -1.58
CA GLY A 78 -13.29 1.94 -1.25
C GLY A 78 -13.75 2.75 -0.04
N VAL A 79 -12.87 3.57 0.55
CA VAL A 79 -13.22 4.43 1.68
C VAL A 79 -14.02 5.64 1.22
N SER A 80 -14.97 6.06 2.04
CA SER A 80 -15.80 7.22 1.75
C SER A 80 -14.97 8.51 1.68
N GLU A 81 -15.34 9.40 0.77
CA GLU A 81 -14.73 10.72 0.52
C GLU A 81 -14.30 11.50 1.78
N PRO A 82 -15.11 11.60 2.87
CA PRO A 82 -14.70 12.32 4.07
C PRO A 82 -13.48 11.72 4.78
N VAL A 83 -13.29 10.39 4.70
CA VAL A 83 -12.15 9.71 5.32
C VAL A 83 -10.86 9.98 4.53
N ILE A 84 -10.95 10.07 3.20
CA ILE A 84 -9.81 10.40 2.33
C ILE A 84 -9.28 11.80 2.63
N VAL A 85 -10.18 12.78 2.74
CA VAL A 85 -9.81 14.17 3.03
C VAL A 85 -9.15 14.25 4.41
N HIS A 86 -9.65 13.51 5.40
CA HIS A 86 -9.06 13.49 6.75
C HIS A 86 -7.64 12.91 6.74
N ILE A 87 -7.40 11.79 6.04
CA ILE A 87 -6.07 11.19 5.90
C ILE A 87 -5.11 12.15 5.18
N PHE A 88 -5.56 12.82 4.11
CA PHE A 88 -4.74 13.78 3.38
C PHE A 88 -4.33 14.98 4.26
N GLN A 89 -5.25 15.50 5.07
CA GLN A 89 -4.97 16.58 6.03
C GLN A 89 -3.98 16.16 7.11
N ILE A 90 -4.08 14.92 7.63
CA ILE A 90 -3.12 14.40 8.61
C ILE A 90 -1.71 14.32 8.00
N ILE A 91 -1.60 13.81 6.75
CA ILE A 91 -0.32 13.70 6.06
C ILE A 91 0.29 15.09 5.82
N ILE A 92 -0.49 16.05 5.32
CA ILE A 92 0.01 17.41 5.06
C ILE A 92 0.48 18.10 6.34
N HIS A 93 -0.27 17.95 7.43
CA HIS A 93 0.05 18.57 8.71
C HIS A 93 1.31 17.98 9.35
N LYS A 94 1.48 16.65 9.25
CA LYS A 94 2.69 15.98 9.74
C LYS A 94 3.91 16.32 8.90
N ILE A 95 3.80 16.38 7.57
CA ILE A 95 4.92 16.79 6.70
C ILE A 95 5.35 18.23 7.02
N LEU A 96 4.39 19.15 7.18
CA LEU A 96 4.67 20.55 7.55
C LEU A 96 5.28 20.67 8.95
N SER A 97 4.96 19.78 9.88
CA SER A 97 5.51 19.78 11.25
C SER A 97 6.95 19.25 11.34
N ILE A 98 7.45 18.59 10.29
CA ILE A 98 8.83 18.04 10.22
C ILE A 98 9.80 19.03 9.57
N THR A 99 9.29 20.11 8.94
CA THR A 99 10.07 21.20 8.32
C THR A 99 10.24 22.37 9.28
#